data_AF-A0A963CS05-F1
#
_entry.id   AF-A0A963CS05-F1
#
_cell.length_a   1.000
_cell.length_b   1.000
_cell.length_c   1.000
_cell.angle_alpha   90.00
_cell.angle_beta   90.00
_cell.angle_gamma   90.00
#
_symmetry.space_group_name_H-M   'P 1'
#
loop_
_entity.id
_entity.type
_entity.pdbx_description
1 polymer ?
#
loop_
_entity_poly.entity_id
_entity_poly.type
_entity_poly.pdbx_seq_one_letter_code
_entity_poly.pdbx_strand_id
1 'polypeptide(L)'
;ELKIVRNCRPWFARGRWIGMAMAGLEMILRGKTPWTLKHRHADNECLRTAKESTPIEYPKPDGVVTFDRLSSVYLSNTNHEENQPPHLKLKNPAVPIAVNLPQFAEPAQRYCPAGVYEVAYDDEGKNPRFVINFQNCVHCKTCDIKDPAQNITWVTPEGSGGPNYPNM
;
A
#
# COMPACT_ATOMS: atom_id res chain seq x y z
N GLU A 1 -25.44 -1.36 -12.53
CA GLU A 1 -24.64 -0.36 -11.80
C GLU A 1 -23.21 -0.23 -12.33
N LEU A 2 -22.30 -1.21 -12.13
CA LEU A 2 -20.87 -1.08 -12.52
C LEU A 2 -20.60 -0.74 -14.00
N LYS A 3 -21.45 -1.21 -14.93
CA LYS A 3 -21.34 -0.86 -16.36
C LYS A 3 -21.49 0.64 -16.63
N ILE A 4 -22.26 1.36 -15.81
CA ILE A 4 -22.53 2.80 -15.95
C ILE A 4 -21.26 3.61 -15.68
N VAL A 5 -20.45 3.18 -14.72
CA VAL A 5 -19.27 3.92 -14.22
C VAL A 5 -17.94 3.32 -14.68
N ARG A 6 -17.97 2.30 -15.55
CA ARG A 6 -16.81 1.48 -15.96
C ARG A 6 -15.62 2.30 -16.51
N ASN A 7 -15.89 3.44 -17.11
CA ASN A 7 -14.88 4.30 -17.73
C ASN A 7 -14.43 5.45 -16.83
N CYS A 8 -15.14 5.75 -15.73
CA CYS A 8 -14.84 6.90 -14.88
C CYS A 8 -13.41 6.86 -14.32
N ARG A 9 -13.00 5.72 -13.75
CA ARG A 9 -11.65 5.56 -13.19
C ARG A 9 -10.55 5.48 -14.26
N PRO A 10 -10.68 4.69 -15.35
CA PRO A 10 -9.68 4.63 -16.42
C PRO A 10 -9.30 5.99 -17.03
N TRP A 11 -10.22 6.95 -17.12
CA TRP A 11 -9.92 8.29 -17.66
C TRP A 11 -8.85 9.04 -16.86
N PHE A 12 -8.70 8.79 -15.56
CA PHE A 12 -7.68 9.43 -14.72
C PHE A 12 -6.25 8.99 -15.04
N ALA A 13 -6.05 7.91 -15.80
CA ALA A 13 -4.73 7.58 -16.34
C ALA A 13 -4.20 8.64 -17.34
N ARG A 14 -5.08 9.52 -17.85
CA ARG A 14 -4.70 10.66 -18.71
C ARG A 14 -4.52 11.97 -17.92
N GLY A 15 -4.42 11.88 -16.60
CA GLY A 15 -4.26 13.04 -15.71
C GLY A 15 -5.57 13.49 -15.05
N ARG A 16 -5.43 14.24 -13.96
CA ARG A 16 -6.53 14.63 -13.07
C ARG A 16 -7.66 15.40 -13.79
N TRP A 17 -7.31 16.41 -14.59
CA TRP A 17 -8.30 17.30 -15.20
C TRP A 17 -9.09 16.63 -16.34
N ILE A 18 -8.39 15.92 -17.23
CA ILE A 18 -9.04 15.12 -18.28
C ILE A 18 -9.87 14.00 -17.64
N GLY A 19 -9.33 13.34 -16.62
CA GLY A 19 -10.05 12.34 -15.82
C GLY A 19 -11.38 12.85 -15.29
N MET A 20 -11.36 14.02 -14.66
CA MET A 20 -12.55 14.65 -14.08
C MET A 20 -13.59 15.03 -15.13
N ALA A 21 -13.18 15.70 -16.20
CA ALA A 21 -14.08 16.12 -17.27
C ALA A 21 -14.75 14.91 -17.93
N MET A 22 -13.96 13.88 -18.26
CA MET A 22 -14.48 12.68 -18.92
C MET A 22 -15.32 11.82 -17.98
N ALA A 23 -14.97 11.69 -16.70
CA ALA A 23 -15.82 11.02 -15.72
C ALA A 23 -17.19 11.72 -15.58
N GLY A 24 -17.22 13.06 -15.60
CA GLY A 24 -18.47 13.83 -15.64
C GLY A 24 -19.31 13.50 -16.88
N LEU A 25 -18.69 13.44 -18.06
CA LEU A 25 -19.37 13.05 -19.30
C LEU A 25 -19.92 11.61 -19.24
N GLU A 26 -19.13 10.65 -18.75
CA GLU A 26 -19.55 9.25 -18.58
C GLU A 26 -20.77 9.14 -17.64
N MET A 27 -20.81 9.96 -16.58
CA MET A 27 -21.96 10.04 -15.66
C MET A 27 -23.21 10.64 -16.31
N ILE A 28 -23.08 11.74 -17.07
CA ILE A 28 -24.20 12.37 -17.80
C ILE A 28 -24.79 11.39 -18.82
N LEU A 29 -23.92 10.70 -19.56
CA LEU A 29 -24.31 9.70 -20.56
C LEU A 29 -24.70 8.36 -19.93
N ARG A 30 -24.61 8.22 -18.61
CA ARG A 30 -24.90 7.00 -17.83
C ARG A 30 -24.19 5.76 -18.42
N GLY A 31 -22.93 5.91 -18.83
CA GLY A 31 -22.09 4.84 -19.39
C GLY A 31 -22.52 4.33 -20.77
N LYS A 32 -23.39 5.05 -21.50
CA LYS A 32 -23.82 4.71 -22.87
C LYS A 32 -22.81 5.09 -23.96
N THR A 33 -21.59 5.45 -23.58
CA THR A 33 -20.51 5.72 -24.54
C THR A 33 -20.17 4.46 -25.35
N PRO A 34 -19.84 4.58 -26.65
CA PRO A 34 -19.58 3.44 -27.53
C PRO A 34 -18.21 2.76 -27.32
N TRP A 35 -17.51 3.05 -26.22
CA TRP A 35 -16.22 2.48 -25.86
C TRP A 35 -16.21 1.91 -24.43
N THR A 36 -15.25 1.02 -24.19
CA THR A 36 -14.86 0.55 -22.86
C THR A 36 -13.35 0.68 -22.73
N LEU A 37 -12.91 1.52 -21.80
CA LEU A 37 -11.49 1.72 -21.52
C LEU A 37 -10.93 0.54 -20.71
N LYS A 38 -9.63 0.30 -20.85
CA LYS A 38 -8.89 -0.72 -20.10
C LYS A 38 -7.75 -0.07 -19.33
N HIS A 39 -7.47 -0.60 -18.15
CA HIS A 39 -6.22 -0.35 -17.44
C HIS A 39 -5.08 -1.05 -18.19
N ARG A 40 -3.93 -0.39 -18.31
CA ARG A 40 -2.79 -0.89 -19.10
C ARG A 40 -1.76 -1.65 -18.29
N HIS A 41 -1.67 -1.34 -17.00
CA HIS A 41 -0.65 -1.83 -16.08
C HIS A 41 -1.29 -2.28 -14.78
N ALA A 42 -0.66 -3.24 -14.12
CA ALA A 42 -0.97 -3.57 -12.75
C ALA A 42 -0.42 -2.48 -11.81
N ASP A 43 -0.94 -2.40 -10.59
CA ASP A 43 -0.61 -1.32 -9.67
C ASP A 43 0.86 -1.38 -9.20
N ASN A 44 1.43 -2.58 -9.04
CA ASN A 44 2.83 -2.82 -8.69
C ASN A 44 3.81 -2.33 -9.78
N GLU A 45 3.39 -2.33 -11.05
CA GLU A 45 4.21 -1.90 -12.19
C GLU A 45 4.31 -0.38 -12.31
N CYS A 46 3.46 0.36 -11.59
CA CYS A 46 3.31 1.81 -11.75
C CYS A 46 4.27 2.64 -10.87
N LEU A 47 5.20 2.02 -10.15
CA LEU A 47 6.18 2.76 -9.33
C LEU A 47 7.32 3.31 -10.20
N ARG A 48 7.67 4.58 -9.98
CA ARG A 48 8.91 5.18 -10.49
C ARG A 48 10.05 4.88 -9.53
N THR A 49 11.26 4.80 -10.06
CA THR A 49 12.45 4.60 -9.22
C THR A 49 12.66 5.78 -8.28
N ALA A 50 13.34 5.55 -7.16
CA ALA A 50 13.67 6.60 -6.20
C ALA A 50 14.53 7.70 -6.84
N LYS A 51 15.40 7.34 -7.79
CA LYS A 51 16.27 8.29 -8.52
C LYS A 51 15.49 9.25 -9.43
N GLU A 52 14.36 8.81 -9.96
CA GLU A 52 13.49 9.61 -10.84
C GLU A 52 12.42 10.40 -10.09
N SER A 53 12.41 10.30 -8.76
CA SER A 53 11.36 10.83 -7.89
C SER A 53 11.95 11.85 -6.92
N THR A 54 11.15 12.85 -6.55
CA THR A 54 11.52 13.80 -5.50
C THR A 54 10.89 13.34 -4.18
N PRO A 55 11.66 13.21 -3.08
CA PRO A 55 11.11 12.92 -1.77
C PRO A 55 10.04 13.96 -1.37
N ILE A 56 8.95 13.48 -0.77
CA ILE A 56 7.90 14.34 -0.23
C ILE A 56 8.18 14.55 1.26
N GLU A 57 8.30 15.81 1.67
CA GLU A 57 8.41 16.18 3.08
C GLU A 57 7.02 16.28 3.70
N TYR A 58 6.67 15.30 4.51
CA TYR A 58 5.43 15.32 5.28
C TYR A 58 5.65 16.05 6.61
N PRO A 59 4.74 16.96 7.02
CA PRO A 59 4.78 17.57 8.34
C PRO A 59 4.73 16.51 9.44
N LYS A 60 5.37 16.81 10.58
CA LYS A 60 5.22 15.99 11.78
C LYS A 60 3.77 16.06 12.29
N PRO A 61 3.24 14.96 12.86
CA PRO A 61 1.90 14.97 13.44
C PRO A 61 1.81 15.95 14.61
N ASP A 62 0.67 16.63 14.73
CA ASP A 62 0.37 17.62 15.77
C ASP A 62 -0.34 17.03 17.00
N GLY A 63 -0.81 15.78 16.92
CA GLY A 63 -1.53 15.10 17.99
C GLY A 63 -2.97 15.57 18.20
N VAL A 64 -3.51 16.42 17.32
CA VAL A 64 -4.87 16.96 17.41
C VAL A 64 -5.67 16.66 16.14
N VAL A 65 -5.13 17.00 14.97
CA VAL A 65 -5.73 16.72 13.66
C VAL A 65 -4.96 15.63 12.92
N THR A 66 -3.67 15.53 13.20
CA THR A 66 -2.73 14.60 12.57
C THR A 66 -2.00 13.78 13.63
N PHE A 67 -1.90 12.49 13.41
CA PHE A 67 -1.38 11.54 14.38
C PHE A 67 -0.29 10.69 13.76
N ASP A 68 0.59 10.16 14.59
CA ASP A 68 1.55 9.17 14.13
C ASP A 68 0.85 7.84 13.80
N ARG A 69 1.56 7.01 13.03
CA ARG A 69 1.04 5.73 12.55
C ARG A 69 0.79 4.73 13.68
N LEU A 70 1.61 4.69 14.72
CA LEU A 70 1.48 3.72 15.81
C LEU A 70 0.27 4.02 16.68
N SER A 71 0.02 5.30 16.98
CA SER A 71 -1.23 5.72 17.65
C SER A 71 -2.47 5.32 16.85
N SER A 72 -2.41 5.43 15.51
CA SER A 72 -3.50 5.01 14.63
C SER A 72 -3.72 3.49 14.64
N VAL A 73 -2.63 2.70 14.63
CA VAL A 73 -2.68 1.24 14.74
C VAL A 73 -3.24 0.79 16.08
N TYR A 74 -2.85 1.45 17.17
CA TYR A 74 -3.39 1.18 18.49
C TYR A 74 -4.92 1.31 18.53
N LEU A 75 -5.47 2.38 17.92
CA LEU A 75 -6.92 2.58 17.83
C LEU A 75 -7.65 1.56 16.95
N SER A 76 -6.96 0.91 16.01
CA SER A 76 -7.53 -0.22 15.25
C SER A 76 -7.77 -1.46 16.12
N ASN A 77 -7.19 -1.48 17.32
CA ASN A 77 -7.19 -2.61 18.23
C ASN A 77 -6.78 -3.92 17.54
N THR A 78 -5.85 -3.81 16.57
CA THR A 78 -5.32 -4.96 15.85
C THR A 78 -4.32 -5.71 16.71
N ASN A 79 -4.44 -7.03 16.74
CA ASN A 79 -3.50 -7.87 17.46
C ASN A 79 -3.39 -9.26 16.81
N HIS A 80 -2.26 -9.92 17.02
CA HIS A 80 -1.99 -11.28 16.60
C HIS A 80 -1.18 -12.00 17.69
N GLU A 81 -1.43 -13.29 17.89
CA GLU A 81 -0.57 -14.14 18.73
C GLU A 81 0.90 -14.03 18.27
N GLU A 82 1.82 -13.74 19.20
CA GLU A 82 3.21 -13.41 18.87
C GLU A 82 3.99 -14.63 18.39
N ASN A 83 3.62 -15.81 18.92
CA ASN A 83 4.29 -17.07 18.64
C ASN A 83 3.80 -17.76 17.36
N GLN A 84 2.95 -17.11 16.57
CA GLN A 84 2.50 -17.65 15.29
C GLN A 84 3.48 -17.28 14.16
N PRO A 85 3.58 -18.08 13.08
CA PRO A 85 4.40 -17.73 11.94
C PRO A 85 3.86 -16.47 11.24
N PRO A 86 4.72 -15.54 10.77
CA PRO A 86 4.28 -14.35 10.07
C PRO A 86 3.42 -14.72 8.85
N HIS A 87 2.23 -14.14 8.76
CA HIS A 87 1.28 -14.39 7.66
C HIS A 87 1.60 -13.59 6.39
N LEU A 88 2.67 -12.79 6.42
CA LEU A 88 3.22 -12.04 5.31
C LEU A 88 4.47 -12.77 4.82
N LYS A 89 4.29 -13.62 3.80
CA LYS A 89 5.35 -14.50 3.30
C LYS A 89 6.16 -13.79 2.23
N LEU A 90 7.48 -13.87 2.32
CA LEU A 90 8.38 -13.44 1.26
C LEU A 90 8.72 -14.64 0.38
N LYS A 91 8.54 -14.50 -0.94
CA LYS A 91 9.03 -15.50 -1.91
C LYS A 91 10.56 -15.59 -1.88
N ASN A 92 11.23 -14.45 -1.77
CA ASN A 92 12.66 -14.33 -1.60
C ASN A 92 12.99 -13.27 -0.51
N PRO A 93 13.55 -13.69 0.64
CA PRO A 93 13.90 -12.77 1.74
C PRO A 93 14.96 -11.71 1.40
N ALA A 94 15.75 -11.91 0.33
CA ALA A 94 16.80 -10.96 -0.05
C ALA A 94 16.27 -9.77 -0.86
N VAL A 95 15.13 -9.89 -1.53
CA VAL A 95 14.60 -8.87 -2.46
C VAL A 95 14.36 -7.50 -1.81
N PRO A 96 13.78 -7.39 -0.59
CA PRO A 96 13.56 -6.10 0.05
C PRO A 96 14.84 -5.26 0.16
N ILE A 97 15.95 -5.90 0.55
CA ILE A 97 17.23 -5.22 0.75
C ILE A 97 18.05 -5.13 -0.56
N ALA A 98 18.11 -6.20 -1.34
CA ALA A 98 18.97 -6.25 -2.52
C ALA A 98 18.39 -5.52 -3.74
N VAL A 99 17.07 -5.35 -3.81
CA VAL A 99 16.37 -4.79 -4.98
C VAL A 99 15.51 -3.59 -4.60
N ASN A 100 14.54 -3.77 -3.70
CA ASN A 100 13.53 -2.74 -3.43
C ASN A 100 14.13 -1.52 -2.72
N LEU A 101 15.02 -1.72 -1.74
CA LEU A 101 15.72 -0.64 -1.05
C LEU A 101 16.54 0.24 -2.02
N PRO A 102 17.48 -0.27 -2.83
CA PRO A 102 18.27 0.57 -3.73
C PRO A 102 17.48 1.17 -4.91
N GLN A 103 16.45 0.48 -5.43
CA GLN A 103 15.71 0.96 -6.61
C GLN A 103 14.54 1.88 -6.26
N PHE A 104 13.80 1.56 -5.19
CA PHE A 104 12.53 2.20 -4.83
C PHE A 104 12.53 2.79 -3.42
N ALA A 105 13.67 2.79 -2.72
CA ALA A 105 13.80 3.21 -1.33
C ALA A 105 12.88 2.42 -0.37
N GLU A 106 12.73 1.11 -0.64
CA GLU A 106 11.90 0.14 0.08
C GLU A 106 10.50 0.69 0.39
N PRO A 107 9.59 0.68 -0.60
CA PRO A 107 8.31 1.40 -0.53
C PRO A 107 7.35 0.81 0.50
N ALA A 108 7.57 -0.43 0.98
CA ALA A 108 6.72 -1.05 1.99
C ALA A 108 6.68 -0.29 3.31
N GLN A 109 7.75 0.43 3.63
CA GLN A 109 7.81 1.30 4.80
C GLN A 109 6.80 2.46 4.74
N ARG A 110 6.30 2.81 3.55
CA ARG A 110 5.43 3.98 3.31
C ARG A 110 4.02 3.59 2.89
N TYR A 111 3.84 2.64 1.97
CA TYR A 111 2.49 2.24 1.55
C TYR A 111 1.77 1.40 2.60
N CYS A 112 2.51 0.77 3.54
CA CYS A 112 1.89 0.00 4.60
C CYS A 112 1.22 0.95 5.59
N PRO A 113 -0.10 0.87 5.77
CA PRO A 113 -0.82 1.77 6.65
C PRO A 113 -0.52 1.51 8.13
N ALA A 114 0.08 0.37 8.46
CA ALA A 114 0.24 -0.09 9.84
C ALA A 114 1.69 -0.25 10.31
N GLY A 115 2.67 0.17 9.50
CA GLY A 115 4.08 0.10 9.91
C GLY A 115 4.58 -1.32 10.16
N VAL A 116 4.06 -2.28 9.39
CA VAL A 116 4.48 -3.68 9.48
C VAL A 116 5.89 -3.88 8.96
N TYR A 117 6.34 -3.08 8.00
CA TYR A 117 7.65 -3.23 7.37
C TYR A 117 8.58 -2.09 7.76
N GLU A 118 9.80 -2.46 8.13
CA GLU A 118 10.87 -1.54 8.51
C GLU A 118 12.20 -2.04 7.95
N VAL A 119 13.09 -1.12 7.59
CA VAL A 119 14.50 -1.41 7.36
C VAL A 119 15.28 -0.95 8.57
N ALA A 120 15.66 -1.91 9.42
CA ALA A 120 16.52 -1.68 10.58
C ALA A 120 17.99 -1.68 10.16
N TYR A 121 18.82 -0.94 10.88
CA TYR A 121 20.27 -0.88 10.67
C TYR A 121 20.98 -1.26 11.99
N ASP A 122 22.25 -1.66 11.90
CA ASP A 122 23.09 -1.80 13.09
C ASP A 122 23.45 -0.44 13.70
N ASP A 123 24.12 -0.45 14.86
CA ASP A 123 24.52 0.77 15.59
C ASP A 123 25.45 1.69 14.77
N GLU A 124 26.15 1.15 13.77
CA GLU A 124 27.00 1.91 12.85
C GLU A 124 26.21 2.49 11.65
N GLY A 125 24.90 2.27 11.58
CA GLY A 125 24.06 2.67 10.46
C GLY A 125 24.31 1.86 9.18
N LYS A 126 24.94 0.69 9.30
CA LYS A 126 25.27 -0.22 8.20
C LYS A 126 24.36 -1.45 8.25
N ASN A 127 24.54 -2.34 7.28
CA ASN A 127 23.90 -3.65 7.23
C ASN A 127 22.36 -3.61 7.35
N PRO A 128 21.66 -3.05 6.35
CA PRO A 128 20.19 -2.97 6.39
C PRO A 128 19.55 -4.36 6.49
N ARG A 129 18.62 -4.51 7.43
CA ARG A 129 17.82 -5.71 7.65
C ARG A 129 16.34 -5.40 7.50
N PHE A 130 15.64 -6.20 6.70
CA PHE A 130 14.19 -6.08 6.54
C PHE A 130 13.48 -6.77 7.72
N VAL A 131 12.64 -6.02 8.43
CA VAL A 131 11.89 -6.47 9.61
C VAL A 131 10.40 -6.47 9.29
N ILE A 132 9.70 -7.53 9.69
CA ILE A 132 8.25 -7.70 9.51
C ILE A 132 7.58 -7.79 10.88
N ASN A 133 7.01 -6.68 11.34
CA ASN A 133 6.20 -6.55 12.56
C ASN A 133 4.75 -6.98 12.28
N PHE A 134 4.55 -8.25 11.94
CA PHE A 134 3.27 -8.75 11.42
C PHE A 134 2.09 -8.60 12.39
N GLN A 135 2.36 -8.45 13.69
CA GLN A 135 1.32 -8.23 14.71
C GLN A 135 0.50 -6.95 14.46
N ASN A 136 1.12 -5.94 13.86
CA ASN A 136 0.46 -4.68 13.51
C ASN A 136 -0.42 -4.79 12.25
N CYS A 137 -0.45 -5.93 11.55
CA CYS A 137 -1.10 -6.02 10.25
C CYS A 137 -2.62 -5.84 10.34
N VAL A 138 -3.15 -4.79 9.70
CA VAL A 138 -4.60 -4.52 9.62
C VAL A 138 -5.31 -5.19 8.43
N HIS A 139 -4.67 -6.17 7.80
CA HIS A 139 -5.22 -7.01 6.71
C HIS A 139 -5.69 -6.25 5.45
N CYS A 140 -5.19 -5.04 5.22
CA CYS A 140 -5.55 -4.20 4.06
C CYS A 140 -5.15 -4.77 2.68
N LYS A 141 -4.25 -5.76 2.64
CA LYS A 141 -3.69 -6.39 1.42
C LYS A 141 -2.85 -5.47 0.51
N THR A 142 -2.62 -4.22 0.88
CA THR A 142 -1.83 -3.27 0.06
C THR A 142 -0.44 -3.79 -0.28
N CYS A 143 0.23 -4.46 0.66
CA CYS A 143 1.57 -5.00 0.45
C CYS A 143 1.65 -6.12 -0.59
N ASP A 144 0.61 -6.94 -0.69
CA ASP A 144 0.48 -8.00 -1.71
C ASP A 144 0.28 -7.38 -3.10
N ILE A 145 -0.53 -6.31 -3.17
CA ILE A 145 -0.88 -5.62 -4.42
C ILE A 145 0.24 -4.69 -4.92
N LYS A 146 0.94 -3.97 -4.02
CA LYS A 146 1.76 -2.82 -4.38
C LYS A 146 3.26 -3.08 -4.40
N ASP A 147 3.73 -4.21 -3.86
CA ASP A 147 5.14 -4.57 -3.90
C ASP A 147 5.62 -4.64 -5.36
N PRO A 148 6.59 -3.80 -5.77
CA PRO A 148 7.07 -3.76 -7.15
C PRO A 148 7.63 -5.10 -7.63
N ALA A 149 8.15 -5.92 -6.72
CA ALA A 149 8.70 -7.23 -7.03
C ALA A 149 7.68 -8.38 -6.96
N GLN A 150 6.44 -8.11 -6.52
CA GLN A 150 5.43 -9.15 -6.22
C GLN A 150 6.02 -10.31 -5.38
N ASN A 151 6.81 -9.92 -4.38
CA ASN A 151 7.57 -10.81 -3.51
C ASN A 151 6.84 -11.10 -2.20
N ILE A 152 5.93 -10.22 -1.77
CA ILE A 152 5.09 -10.40 -0.58
C ILE A 152 3.78 -11.09 -0.96
N THR A 153 3.47 -12.20 -0.30
CA THR A 153 2.17 -12.87 -0.36
C THR A 153 1.50 -12.79 1.01
N TRP A 154 0.31 -12.21 1.06
CA TRP A 154 -0.51 -12.24 2.25
C TRP A 154 -1.27 -13.56 2.30
N VAL A 155 -1.16 -14.28 3.42
CA VAL A 155 -2.01 -15.42 3.73
C VAL A 155 -2.81 -15.12 4.99
N THR A 156 -3.90 -15.85 5.22
CA THR A 156 -4.70 -15.67 6.43
C THR A 156 -3.87 -16.10 7.65
N PRO A 157 -3.78 -15.26 8.71
CA PRO A 157 -3.18 -15.67 9.99
C PRO A 157 -4.07 -16.68 10.73
N GLU A 158 -3.65 -17.07 11.93
CA GLU A 158 -4.53 -17.79 12.84
C GLU A 158 -5.82 -16.99 13.13
N GLY A 159 -6.91 -17.72 13.38
CA GLY A 159 -8.21 -17.11 13.64
C GLY A 159 -8.19 -16.16 14.83
N SER A 160 -9.08 -15.17 14.84
CA SER A 160 -9.16 -14.06 15.81
C SER A 160 -8.04 -13.01 15.75
N GLY A 161 -6.96 -13.26 15.00
CA GLY A 161 -5.95 -12.24 14.71
C GLY A 161 -6.43 -11.20 13.69
N GLY A 162 -5.96 -9.96 13.83
CA GLY A 162 -6.30 -8.85 12.94
C GLY A 162 -6.98 -7.68 13.67
N PRO A 163 -7.50 -6.71 12.90
CA PRO A 163 -8.14 -5.53 13.46
C PRO A 163 -9.48 -5.85 14.14
N ASN A 164 -9.80 -5.11 15.19
CA ASN A 164 -11.09 -5.19 15.87
C ASN A 164 -11.86 -3.87 15.68
N TYR A 165 -12.72 -3.87 14.66
CA TYR A 165 -13.52 -2.72 14.25
C TYR A 165 -14.98 -2.92 14.66
N PRO A 166 -15.43 -2.39 15.81
CA PRO A 166 -16.79 -2.65 16.30
C PRO A 166 -17.87 -2.00 15.44
N ASN A 167 -17.57 -0.88 14.77
CA ASN A 167 -18.54 -0.08 14.01
C ASN A 167 -17.88 0.69 12.84
N MET A 168 -16.78 0.17 12.28
CA MET A 168 -16.07 0.79 11.16
C MET A 168 -16.56 0.23 9.82
#